data_AF-A0A8K1D0J2-F1
#
_entry.id   AF-A0A8K1D0J2-F1
#
_cell.length_a   1.000
_cell.length_b   1.000
_cell.length_c   1.000
_cell.angle_alpha   90.00
_cell.angle_beta   90.00
_cell.angle_gamma   90.00
#
_symmetry.space_group_name_H-M   'P 1'
#
loop_
_entity.id
_entity.type
_entity.pdbx_description
1 polymer ?
#
loop_
_entity_poly.entity_id
_entity_poly.type
_entity_poly.pdbx_seq_one_letter_code
_entity_poly.pdbx_strand_id
1 'polypeptide(L)'
;MVSRMVKETGTKDRERKAKRRIIVGISGASGTIYALRAVEVLNKLDFEVHVIVSKSSTKVAEKEMGVNLIEELRKYTNYIYGLSQIEAPPSSSSFSVTAKGMVIIPCSIKTLAQISHGIGSNLLVRTALNFIRTNKRLVLVLRETPLGVIELEN
;
A
#
# COMPACT_ATOMS: atom_id res chain seq x y z
N MET A 1 -2.89 -23.52 -39.89
CA MET A 1 -2.27 -22.18 -39.67
C MET A 1 -3.15 -21.27 -38.79
N VAL A 2 -3.95 -21.82 -37.85
CA VAL A 2 -4.97 -21.06 -37.08
C VAL A 2 -4.92 -21.44 -35.58
N SER A 3 -3.74 -21.45 -34.95
CA SER A 3 -3.63 -21.66 -33.50
C SER A 3 -2.74 -20.65 -32.76
N ARG A 4 -2.30 -19.57 -33.42
CA ARG A 4 -1.41 -18.55 -32.82
C ARG A 4 -2.09 -17.23 -32.41
N MET A 5 -3.39 -17.03 -32.66
CA MET A 5 -4.01 -15.71 -32.48
C MET A 5 -4.79 -15.47 -31.17
N VAL A 6 -4.86 -16.42 -30.22
CA VAL A 6 -5.74 -16.28 -29.02
C VAL A 6 -4.97 -15.97 -27.71
N LYS A 7 -3.64 -15.83 -27.71
CA LYS A 7 -2.85 -15.61 -26.46
C LYS A 7 -2.20 -14.23 -26.31
N GLU A 8 -2.19 -13.38 -27.32
CA GLU A 8 -1.41 -12.12 -27.29
C GLU A 8 -2.15 -10.94 -26.66
N THR A 9 -3.48 -10.88 -26.72
CA THR A 9 -4.28 -9.76 -26.20
C THR A 9 -4.35 -9.75 -24.67
N GLY A 10 -4.60 -10.90 -24.04
CA GLY A 10 -4.71 -10.99 -22.57
C GLY A 10 -3.41 -10.74 -21.81
N THR A 11 -2.25 -10.99 -22.44
CA THR A 11 -0.93 -10.80 -21.80
C THR A 11 -0.55 -9.32 -21.76
N LYS A 12 -0.77 -8.59 -22.86
CA LYS A 12 -0.48 -7.14 -22.94
C LYS A 12 -1.38 -6.30 -22.04
N ASP A 13 -2.67 -6.63 -21.94
CA ASP A 13 -3.59 -5.92 -21.04
C ASP A 13 -3.31 -6.19 -19.56
N ARG A 14 -2.91 -7.43 -19.21
CA ARG A 14 -2.44 -7.76 -17.85
C ARG A 14 -1.16 -7.04 -17.50
N GLU A 15 -0.19 -6.97 -18.41
CA GLU A 15 1.05 -6.20 -18.21
C GLU A 15 0.78 -4.69 -18.09
N ARG A 16 -0.14 -4.15 -18.89
CA ARG A 16 -0.51 -2.73 -18.86
C ARG A 16 -1.24 -2.37 -17.56
N LYS A 17 -2.18 -3.22 -17.11
CA LYS A 17 -2.82 -3.08 -15.78
C LYS A 17 -1.80 -3.20 -14.66
N ALA A 18 -0.87 -4.16 -14.74
CA ALA A 18 0.14 -4.34 -13.71
C ALA A 18 1.09 -3.12 -13.61
N LYS A 19 1.54 -2.55 -14.74
CA LYS A 19 2.31 -1.30 -14.78
C LYS A 19 1.55 -0.07 -14.26
N ARG A 20 0.22 -0.17 -14.14
CA ARG A 20 -0.68 0.86 -13.60
C ARG A 20 -1.18 0.52 -12.19
N ARG A 21 -0.51 -0.39 -11.49
CA ARG A 21 -0.84 -0.73 -10.10
C ARG A 21 0.00 0.06 -9.10
N ILE A 22 -0.62 0.56 -8.04
CA ILE A 22 0.05 1.16 -6.88
C ILE A 22 -0.50 0.55 -5.60
N ILE A 23 0.39 0.27 -4.64
CA ILE A 23 0.01 -0.19 -3.30
C ILE A 23 0.03 1.01 -2.36
N VAL A 24 -1.03 1.20 -1.59
CA VAL A 24 -1.14 2.21 -0.55
C VAL A 24 -1.29 1.53 0.81
N GLY A 25 -0.32 1.71 1.68
CA GLY A 25 -0.39 1.30 3.07
C GLY A 25 -0.89 2.43 3.96
N ILE A 26 -1.81 2.13 4.88
CA ILE A 26 -2.34 3.10 5.85
C ILE A 26 -2.06 2.57 7.26
N SER A 27 -1.06 3.15 7.92
CA SER A 27 -0.67 2.79 9.28
C SER A 27 -1.36 3.67 10.32
N GLY A 28 -1.22 3.33 11.61
CA GLY A 28 -1.87 4.03 12.72
C GLY A 28 -1.20 5.33 13.17
N ALA A 29 -0.67 6.13 12.25
CA ALA A 29 -0.20 7.48 12.55
C ALA A 29 -1.31 8.50 12.23
N SER A 30 -1.21 9.69 12.83
CA SER A 30 -2.09 10.82 12.55
C SER A 30 -2.00 11.25 11.07
N GLY A 31 -3.08 11.80 10.51
CA GLY A 31 -3.12 12.30 9.14
C GLY A 31 -3.74 11.34 8.13
N THR A 32 -4.76 10.57 8.53
CA THR A 32 -5.46 9.65 7.61
C THR A 32 -6.09 10.35 6.41
N ILE A 33 -6.37 11.66 6.52
CA ILE A 33 -6.82 12.51 5.41
C ILE A 33 -5.88 12.46 4.19
N TYR A 34 -4.56 12.39 4.42
CA TYR A 34 -3.58 12.31 3.34
C TYR A 34 -3.69 10.97 2.59
N ALA A 35 -3.98 9.89 3.31
CA ALA A 35 -4.17 8.57 2.73
C ALA A 35 -5.41 8.53 1.82
N LEU A 36 -6.53 9.05 2.31
CA LEU A 36 -7.77 9.14 1.56
C LEU A 36 -7.59 9.97 0.29
N ARG A 37 -6.96 11.14 0.41
CA ARG A 37 -6.69 12.00 -0.74
C ARG A 37 -5.75 11.34 -1.74
N ALA A 38 -4.72 10.64 -1.28
CA ALA A 38 -3.81 9.90 -2.16
C ALA A 38 -4.56 8.81 -2.94
N VAL A 39 -5.40 8.01 -2.27
CA VAL A 39 -6.21 6.96 -2.92
C VAL A 39 -7.18 7.55 -3.95
N GLU A 40 -7.87 8.64 -3.62
CA GLU A 40 -8.76 9.35 -4.53
C GLU A 40 -8.01 9.83 -5.79
N VAL A 41 -6.89 10.53 -5.61
CA VAL A 41 -6.12 11.09 -6.73
C VAL A 41 -5.53 9.98 -7.60
N LEU A 42 -4.99 8.92 -6.99
CA LEU A 42 -4.46 7.77 -7.72
C LEU A 42 -5.55 7.06 -8.53
N ASN A 43 -6.75 6.90 -7.95
CA ASN A 43 -7.90 6.35 -8.67
C ASN A 43 -8.30 7.24 -9.86
N LYS A 44 -8.40 8.57 -9.67
CA LYS A 44 -8.70 9.54 -10.75
C LYS A 44 -7.66 9.55 -11.87
N LEU A 45 -6.42 9.18 -11.54
CA LEU A 45 -5.34 9.01 -12.51
C LEU A 45 -5.35 7.62 -13.17
N ASP A 46 -6.42 6.83 -13.02
CA ASP A 46 -6.62 5.49 -13.59
C ASP A 46 -5.56 4.47 -13.12
N PHE A 47 -5.09 4.57 -11.87
CA PHE A 47 -4.30 3.50 -11.24
C PHE A 47 -5.20 2.44 -10.58
N GLU A 48 -4.78 1.18 -10.68
CA GLU A 48 -5.33 0.09 -9.87
C GLU A 48 -4.72 0.19 -8.46
N VAL A 49 -5.48 0.74 -7.51
CA VAL A 49 -5.00 1.02 -6.16
C VAL A 49 -5.33 -0.14 -5.23
N HIS A 50 -4.30 -0.78 -4.67
CA HIS A 50 -4.44 -1.80 -3.62
C HIS A 50 -4.12 -1.20 -2.26
N VAL A 51 -5.07 -1.22 -1.33
CA VAL A 51 -4.93 -0.58 -0.02
C VAL A 51 -4.75 -1.61 1.07
N ILE A 52 -3.74 -1.43 1.92
CA ILE A 52 -3.52 -2.23 3.13
C ILE A 52 -3.75 -1.33 4.34
N VAL A 53 -4.72 -1.67 5.19
CA VAL A 53 -5.21 -0.82 6.29
C VAL A 53 -4.93 -1.47 7.64
N SER A 54 -4.45 -0.67 8.60
CA SER A 54 -4.29 -1.08 9.99
C SER A 54 -5.55 -0.82 10.82
N LYS A 55 -5.84 -1.66 11.81
CA LYS A 55 -6.93 -1.40 12.78
C LYS A 55 -6.73 -0.06 13.52
N SER A 56 -5.49 0.35 13.75
CA SER A 56 -5.20 1.64 14.36
C SER A 56 -5.56 2.80 13.44
N SER A 57 -5.33 2.69 12.13
CA SER A 57 -5.68 3.76 11.17
C SER A 57 -7.19 4.02 11.10
N THR A 58 -8.03 2.99 11.25
CA THR A 58 -9.48 3.18 11.27
C THR A 58 -9.92 3.98 12.50
N LYS A 59 -9.33 3.70 13.68
CA LYS A 59 -9.55 4.46 14.91
C LYS A 59 -9.06 5.92 14.79
N VAL A 60 -7.92 6.12 14.12
CA VAL A 60 -7.39 7.47 13.87
C VAL A 60 -8.34 8.24 12.95
N ALA A 61 -8.83 7.64 11.87
CA ALA A 61 -9.78 8.28 10.97
C ALA A 61 -11.09 8.68 11.68
N GLU A 62 -11.62 7.79 12.51
CA GLU A 62 -12.81 8.08 13.32
C GLU A 62 -12.55 9.27 14.27
N LYS A 63 -11.41 9.28 14.96
CA LYS A 63 -11.05 10.35 15.90
C LYS A 63 -10.75 11.70 15.22
N GLU A 64 -10.05 11.70 14.10
CA GLU A 64 -9.58 12.92 13.43
C GLU A 64 -10.62 13.50 12.47
N MET A 65 -11.44 12.65 11.87
CA MET A 65 -12.32 13.03 10.75
C MET A 65 -13.79 12.63 10.98
N GLY A 66 -14.10 11.80 11.97
CA GLY A 66 -15.48 11.35 12.22
C GLY A 66 -16.01 10.38 11.16
N VAL A 67 -15.15 9.67 10.42
CA VAL A 67 -15.55 8.81 9.29
C VAL A 67 -15.15 7.35 9.49
N ASN A 68 -15.92 6.45 8.87
CA ASN A 68 -15.50 5.07 8.66
C ASN A 68 -14.50 5.00 7.49
N LEU A 69 -13.22 4.81 7.81
CA LEU A 69 -12.14 4.77 6.83
C LEU A 69 -12.37 3.77 5.69
N ILE A 70 -12.92 2.59 5.99
CA ILE A 70 -13.09 1.53 4.99
C ILE A 70 -14.20 1.90 4.00
N GLU A 71 -15.28 2.51 4.48
CA GLU A 71 -16.37 2.99 3.63
C GLU A 71 -15.91 4.12 2.70
N GLU A 72 -15.10 5.05 3.22
CA GLU A 72 -14.53 6.12 2.39
C GLU A 72 -13.58 5.59 1.31
N LEU A 73 -12.75 4.60 1.64
CA LEU A 73 -11.84 3.96 0.67
C LEU A 73 -12.59 3.18 -0.42
N ARG A 74 -13.72 2.54 -0.06
CA ARG A 74 -14.54 1.75 -0.99
C ARG A 74 -15.10 2.57 -2.15
N LYS A 75 -15.21 3.89 -2.00
CA LYS A 75 -15.61 4.81 -3.07
C LYS A 75 -14.61 4.84 -4.24
N TYR A 76 -13.35 4.48 -3.97
CA TYR A 76 -12.24 4.61 -4.93
C TYR A 76 -11.58 3.28 -5.28
N THR A 77 -11.69 2.25 -4.44
CA THR A 77 -11.12 0.93 -4.74
C THR A 77 -11.82 -0.20 -4.01
N ASN A 78 -11.90 -1.35 -4.68
CA ASN A 78 -12.41 -2.59 -4.11
C ASN A 78 -11.30 -3.47 -3.48
N TYR A 79 -10.03 -3.09 -3.65
CA TYR A 79 -8.88 -3.87 -3.18
C TYR A 79 -8.40 -3.37 -1.83
N ILE A 80 -9.12 -3.72 -0.77
CA ILE A 80 -8.81 -3.31 0.61
C ILE A 80 -8.47 -4.55 1.45
N TYR A 81 -7.32 -4.53 2.10
CA TYR A 81 -6.80 -5.63 2.90
C TYR A 81 -6.47 -5.18 4.32
N GLY A 82 -6.75 -6.01 5.31
CA GLY A 82 -6.26 -5.86 6.67
C GLY A 82 -4.86 -6.44 6.86
N LEU A 83 -4.17 -6.00 7.91
CA LEU A 83 -2.81 -6.45 8.26
C LEU A 83 -2.65 -7.97 8.42
N SER A 84 -3.69 -8.68 8.86
CA SER A 84 -3.65 -10.12 9.10
C SER A 84 -3.86 -10.97 7.84
N GLN A 85 -4.23 -10.38 6.71
CA GLN A 85 -4.48 -11.10 5.45
C GLN A 85 -3.16 -11.41 4.73
N ILE A 86 -2.28 -12.18 5.37
CA ILE A 86 -0.94 -12.51 4.86
C ILE A 86 -0.95 -13.29 3.53
N GLU A 87 -2.07 -13.86 3.16
CA GLU A 87 -2.28 -14.56 1.88
C GLU A 87 -2.79 -13.65 0.76
N ALA A 88 -3.05 -12.36 1.06
CA ALA A 88 -3.50 -11.41 0.06
C ALA A 88 -2.43 -11.18 -1.03
N PRO A 89 -2.82 -10.85 -2.28
CA PRO A 89 -1.87 -10.66 -3.38
C PRO A 89 -0.65 -9.77 -3.08
N PRO A 90 -0.77 -8.66 -2.32
CA PRO A 90 0.40 -7.84 -1.96
C PRO A 90 1.50 -8.55 -1.16
N SER A 91 1.25 -9.72 -0.57
CA SER A 91 2.27 -10.47 0.17
C SER A 91 3.31 -11.15 -0.74
N SER A 92 2.99 -11.29 -2.04
CA SER A 92 3.82 -11.91 -3.05
C SER A 92 4.83 -10.94 -3.68
N SER A 93 6.07 -11.39 -3.85
CA SER A 93 7.11 -10.63 -4.54
C SER A 93 6.76 -10.39 -6.01
N SER A 94 6.20 -11.37 -6.72
CA SER A 94 5.76 -11.22 -8.12
C SER A 94 4.69 -10.13 -8.28
N PHE A 95 3.83 -9.97 -7.27
CA PHE A 95 2.85 -8.88 -7.25
C PHE A 95 3.52 -7.51 -7.09
N SER A 96 4.55 -7.43 -6.24
CA SER A 96 5.34 -6.21 -5.99
C SER A 96 6.19 -5.81 -7.19
N VAL A 97 6.81 -6.78 -7.88
CA VAL A 97 7.67 -6.56 -9.07
C VAL A 97 6.89 -5.94 -10.23
N THR A 98 5.61 -6.27 -10.35
CA THR A 98 4.78 -5.78 -11.46
C THR A 98 4.14 -4.42 -11.17
N ALA A 99 4.02 -4.03 -9.90
CA ALA A 99 3.51 -2.73 -9.50
C ALA A 99 4.48 -1.58 -9.81
N LYS A 100 3.93 -0.37 -9.96
CA LYS A 100 4.71 0.85 -10.18
C LYS A 100 5.45 1.31 -8.92
N GLY A 101 4.88 1.05 -7.74
CA GLY A 101 5.44 1.44 -6.46
C GLY A 101 4.48 1.18 -5.30
N MET A 102 5.00 1.38 -4.10
CA MET A 102 4.24 1.36 -2.86
C MET A 102 4.46 2.67 -2.10
N VAL A 103 3.40 3.19 -1.48
CA VAL A 103 3.47 4.28 -0.52
C VAL A 103 2.83 3.86 0.79
N ILE A 104 3.44 4.18 1.94
CA ILE A 104 2.79 4.08 3.25
C ILE A 104 2.48 5.49 3.74
N ILE A 105 1.20 5.82 3.83
CA ILE A 105 0.71 7.17 4.13
C ILE A 105 -0.57 7.09 4.98
N PRO A 106 -0.57 7.67 6.20
CA PRO A 106 0.62 8.01 6.97
C PRO A 106 1.38 6.74 7.41
N CYS A 107 2.69 6.89 7.67
CA CYS A 107 3.58 5.86 8.20
C CYS A 107 3.91 6.18 9.66
N SER A 108 3.62 5.23 10.58
CA SER A 108 3.93 5.33 11.99
C SER A 108 5.34 4.87 12.29
N ILE A 109 5.91 5.36 13.38
CA ILE A 109 7.24 4.95 13.86
C ILE A 109 7.31 3.44 14.05
N LYS A 110 6.25 2.81 14.57
CA LYS A 110 6.18 1.34 14.69
C LYS A 110 6.34 0.66 13.33
N THR A 111 5.65 1.14 12.30
CA THR A 111 5.76 0.56 10.96
C THR A 111 7.13 0.82 10.35
N LEU A 112 7.70 2.01 10.52
CA LEU A 112 9.07 2.34 10.12
C LEU A 112 10.08 1.37 10.75
N ALA A 113 10.09 1.26 12.07
CA ALA A 113 11.01 0.40 12.81
C ALA A 113 10.91 -1.08 12.38
N GLN A 114 9.70 -1.57 12.11
CA GLN A 114 9.51 -2.93 11.59
C GLN A 114 10.11 -3.11 10.19
N ILE A 115 10.05 -2.08 9.34
CA ILE A 115 10.61 -2.11 7.99
C ILE A 115 12.13 -2.02 8.04
N SER A 116 12.70 -1.07 8.80
CA SER A 116 14.16 -0.88 8.93
C SER A 116 14.85 -2.14 9.46
N HIS A 117 14.22 -2.83 10.42
CA HIS A 117 14.75 -4.07 11.00
C HIS A 117 14.35 -5.35 10.25
N GLY A 118 13.62 -5.26 9.12
CA GLY A 118 13.24 -6.45 8.34
C GLY A 118 12.17 -7.35 8.98
N ILE A 119 11.42 -6.86 9.98
CA ILE A 119 10.44 -7.66 10.74
C ILE A 119 9.10 -7.76 9.99
N GLY A 120 8.97 -8.78 9.14
CA GLY A 120 7.78 -9.08 8.33
C GLY A 120 6.55 -9.60 9.08
N SER A 121 6.18 -8.99 10.20
CA SER A 121 5.13 -9.46 11.14
C SER A 121 3.68 -9.37 10.63
N ASN A 122 3.43 -8.66 9.52
CA ASN A 122 2.10 -8.43 8.97
C ASN A 122 2.16 -8.14 7.47
N LEU A 123 0.99 -8.11 6.81
CA LEU A 123 0.89 -7.88 5.37
C LEU A 123 1.57 -6.57 4.94
N LEU A 124 1.32 -5.46 5.64
CA LEU A 124 1.86 -4.14 5.27
C LEU A 124 3.39 -4.14 5.24
N VAL A 125 4.02 -4.62 6.31
CA VAL A 125 5.49 -4.66 6.41
C VAL A 125 6.06 -5.69 5.44
N ARG A 126 5.44 -6.87 5.32
CA ARG A 126 5.87 -7.90 4.36
C ARG A 126 5.86 -7.38 2.93
N THR A 127 4.80 -6.66 2.53
CA THR A 127 4.73 -6.01 1.22
C THR A 127 5.86 -4.99 1.06
N ALA A 128 6.06 -4.10 2.04
CA ALA A 128 7.15 -3.11 1.99
C ALA A 128 8.54 -3.76 1.82
N LEU A 129 8.82 -4.83 2.57
CA LEU A 129 10.07 -5.58 2.46
C LEU A 129 10.24 -6.25 1.08
N ASN A 130 9.15 -6.68 0.44
CA ASN A 130 9.21 -7.15 -0.95
C ASN A 130 9.62 -6.02 -1.91
N PHE A 131 9.12 -4.79 -1.73
CA PHE A 131 9.53 -3.64 -2.53
C PHE A 131 11.02 -3.33 -2.36
N ILE A 132 11.54 -3.38 -1.13
CA ILE A 132 12.98 -3.21 -0.85
C ILE A 132 13.80 -4.31 -1.53
N ARG A 133 13.47 -5.59 -1.31
CA ARG A 133 14.23 -6.73 -1.87
C ARG A 133 14.21 -6.79 -3.39
N THR A 134 13.17 -6.26 -4.02
CA THR A 134 13.01 -6.26 -5.48
C THR A 134 13.45 -4.94 -6.12
N ASN A 135 14.13 -4.07 -5.35
CA ASN A 135 14.61 -2.76 -5.78
C ASN A 135 13.52 -1.91 -6.47
N LYS A 136 12.32 -1.93 -5.88
CA LYS A 136 11.16 -1.16 -6.34
C LYS A 136 10.97 0.07 -5.46
N ARG A 137 10.25 1.05 -6.01
CA ARG A 137 9.97 2.30 -5.31
C ARG A 137 9.05 2.05 -4.12
N LEU A 138 9.55 2.35 -2.92
CA LEU A 138 8.81 2.43 -1.67
C LEU A 138 8.93 3.86 -1.14
N VAL A 139 7.81 4.49 -0.82
CA VAL A 139 7.75 5.82 -0.22
C VAL A 139 7.12 5.71 1.17
N LEU A 140 7.77 6.27 2.18
CA LEU A 140 7.26 6.32 3.55
C LEU A 140 6.93 7.77 3.90
N VAL A 141 5.65 8.06 4.18
CA VAL A 141 5.22 9.39 4.61
C VAL A 141 5.13 9.37 6.14
N LEU A 142 6.28 9.56 6.77
CA LEU A 142 6.39 9.58 8.23
C LEU A 142 5.59 10.73 8.82
N ARG A 143 4.81 10.45 9.86
CA ARG A 143 4.13 11.47 10.65
C ARG A 143 4.43 11.24 12.12
N GLU A 144 5.46 11.92 12.61
CA GLU A 144 5.78 12.05 14.03
C GLU A 144 6.49 13.38 14.29
N THR A 145 6.32 13.96 15.47
CA THR A 145 7.11 15.12 15.92
C THR A 145 7.05 15.26 17.44
N PRO A 146 8.19 15.52 18.12
CA PRO A 146 9.55 15.54 17.60
C PRO A 146 10.09 14.14 17.24
N LEU A 147 11.17 14.07 16.46
CA LEU A 147 11.87 12.81 16.20
C LEU A 147 13.01 12.62 17.20
N GLY A 148 13.06 11.44 17.82
CA GLY A 148 14.19 11.02 18.64
C GLY A 148 15.28 10.36 17.81
N VAL A 149 16.39 10.00 18.48
CA VAL A 149 17.56 9.38 17.83
C VAL A 149 17.17 8.04 17.17
N ILE A 150 16.33 7.25 17.84
CA ILE A 150 15.89 5.94 17.35
C ILE A 150 15.08 6.11 16.06
N GLU A 151 14.17 7.09 15.99
CA GLU A 151 13.37 7.34 14.79
C GLU A 151 14.22 7.83 13.62
N LEU A 152 15.30 8.58 13.88
CA LEU A 152 16.21 9.09 12.85
C LEU A 152 17.19 8.04 12.33
N GLU A 153 17.58 7.07 13.17
CA GLU A 153 18.45 5.95 12.78
C GLU A 153 17.70 4.92 11.91
N ASN A 154 16.39 4.79 12.12
CA ASN A 154 15.51 3.89 11.38
C ASN A 154 15.17 4.38 9.97
#